data_AF-A0A7C8JIT3-F1
#
_entry.id   AF-A0A7C8JIT3-F1
#
_cell.length_a   1.000
_cell.length_b   1.000
_cell.length_c   1.000
_cell.angle_alpha   90.00
_cell.angle_beta   90.00
_cell.angle_gamma   90.00
#
_symmetry.space_group_name_H-M   'P 1'
#
loop_
_entity.id
_entity.type
_entity.pdbx_description
1 polymer ?
#
loop_
_entity_poly.entity_id
_entity_poly.type
_entity_poly.pdbx_seq_one_letter_code
_entity_poly.pdbx_strand_id
1 'polypeptide(L)'
;MLFRFFYTLLLLVACASASVLKYDPNYSYSKNLPLTSFACSDGSNGLITKFKGTVNNLSQLRTKLKPNVQVAAHKFVTSWNSPFCGACFRARNPRTNLWFNFIAIDVARDGVETVIASPEAFASVSKSGCTPQEKNPSALKRIHVVETNGVLHLPEATDKLQPRLCIPA
;
A
#
# COMPACT_ATOMS: atom_id res chain seq x y z
N MET A 1 -36.17 1.87 -42.32
CA MET A 1 -35.64 2.83 -41.33
C MET A 1 -36.00 2.34 -39.95
N LEU A 2 -35.04 2.37 -39.00
CA LEU A 2 -35.23 2.40 -37.54
C LEU A 2 -35.85 1.12 -36.91
N PHE A 3 -35.16 0.32 -36.10
CA PHE A 3 -34.63 0.64 -34.76
C PHE A 3 -33.51 -0.37 -34.45
N ARG A 4 -32.26 0.09 -34.41
CA ARG A 4 -31.48 0.32 -33.18
C ARG A 4 -30.82 -0.94 -32.61
N PHE A 5 -29.53 -1.05 -32.95
CA PHE A 5 -28.47 -1.67 -32.17
C PHE A 5 -28.81 -1.76 -30.68
N PHE A 6 -29.13 -2.96 -30.20
CA PHE A 6 -29.12 -3.26 -28.77
C PHE A 6 -27.66 -3.32 -28.32
N TYR A 7 -27.08 -2.15 -28.06
CA TYR A 7 -25.83 -2.02 -27.32
C TYR A 7 -26.07 -2.61 -25.92
N THR A 8 -25.65 -3.85 -25.70
CA THR A 8 -25.44 -4.41 -24.36
C THR A 8 -24.37 -3.59 -23.67
N LEU A 9 -24.80 -2.56 -22.94
CA LEU A 9 -23.97 -1.82 -22.01
C LEU A 9 -23.64 -2.75 -20.83
N LEU A 10 -22.56 -3.52 -20.97
CA LEU A 10 -21.99 -4.29 -19.87
C LEU A 10 -21.43 -3.30 -18.84
N LEU A 11 -22.24 -2.97 -17.83
CA LEU A 11 -21.81 -2.19 -16.67
C LEU A 11 -20.73 -3.00 -15.94
N LEU A 12 -19.46 -2.65 -16.13
CA LEU A 12 -18.38 -3.05 -15.22
C LEU A 12 -18.67 -2.39 -13.86
N VAL A 13 -19.37 -3.12 -12.98
CA VAL A 13 -19.45 -2.75 -11.57
C VAL A 13 -18.04 -2.86 -10.99
N ALA A 14 -17.42 -1.72 -10.73
CA ALA A 14 -16.15 -1.66 -9.99
C ALA A 14 -16.42 -2.19 -8.57
N CYS A 15 -15.95 -3.40 -8.28
CA CYS A 15 -16.04 -3.98 -6.94
C CYS A 15 -15.02 -3.25 -6.05
N ALA A 16 -15.49 -2.26 -5.29
CA ALA A 16 -14.69 -1.60 -4.27
C ALA A 16 -14.44 -2.62 -3.15
N SER A 17 -13.28 -3.26 -3.16
CA SER A 17 -12.85 -4.11 -2.06
C SER A 17 -12.36 -3.21 -0.92
N ALA A 18 -12.84 -3.49 0.29
CA ALA A 18 -12.48 -2.73 1.48
C ALA A 18 -11.20 -3.33 2.10
N SER A 19 -10.07 -2.64 1.95
CA SER A 19 -8.78 -3.06 2.50
C SER A 19 -8.51 -2.43 3.87
N VAL A 20 -7.97 -3.23 4.77
CA VAL A 20 -7.49 -2.87 6.10
C VAL A 20 -6.15 -2.14 6.00
N LEU A 21 -6.07 -0.91 6.49
CA LEU A 21 -4.79 -0.21 6.66
C LEU A 21 -4.26 -0.40 8.09
N LYS A 22 -3.04 -0.92 8.18
CA LYS A 22 -2.22 -1.04 9.40
C LYS A 22 -0.92 -0.27 9.23
N TYR A 23 -0.14 -0.15 10.31
CA TYR A 23 1.22 0.36 10.24
C TYR A 23 2.23 -0.57 10.89
N ASP A 24 3.47 -0.53 10.40
CA ASP A 24 4.64 -1.13 11.04
C ASP A 24 5.84 -0.17 10.88
N PRO A 25 6.55 0.18 11.97
CA PRO A 25 7.75 1.03 11.93
C PRO A 25 8.83 0.57 10.94
N ASN A 26 8.91 -0.72 10.60
CA ASN A 26 9.88 -1.27 9.65
C ASN A 26 9.75 -0.67 8.24
N TYR A 27 8.58 -0.17 7.89
CA TYR A 27 8.32 0.51 6.61
C TYR A 27 8.69 2.00 6.64
N SER A 28 9.14 2.55 7.77
CA SER A 28 9.61 3.94 7.84
C SER A 28 10.99 4.07 7.17
N TYR A 29 11.14 5.07 6.31
CA TYR A 29 12.43 5.41 5.70
C TYR A 29 13.51 5.73 6.75
N SER A 30 13.12 6.22 7.94
CA SER A 30 14.04 6.51 9.04
C SER A 30 14.72 5.26 9.62
N LYS A 31 14.07 4.08 9.53
CA LYS A 31 14.67 2.81 9.96
C LYS A 31 15.75 2.32 9.01
N ASN A 32 15.72 2.76 7.76
CA ASN A 32 16.69 2.46 6.72
C ASN A 32 17.01 0.94 6.60
N LEU A 33 15.99 0.09 6.72
CA LEU A 33 16.18 -1.36 6.63
C LEU A 33 16.71 -1.77 5.25
N PRO A 34 17.53 -2.83 5.18
CA PRO A 34 18.00 -3.35 3.90
C PRO A 34 16.82 -3.93 3.11
N LEU A 35 16.87 -3.79 1.78
CA LEU A 35 15.80 -4.30 0.91
C LEU A 35 15.70 -5.83 0.94
N THR A 36 16.78 -6.51 1.34
CA THR A 36 16.81 -7.97 1.55
C THR A 36 15.90 -8.46 2.68
N SER A 37 15.40 -7.56 3.55
CA SER A 37 14.43 -7.89 4.59
C SER A 37 12.99 -8.02 4.09
N PHE A 38 12.71 -7.65 2.83
CA PHE A 38 11.36 -7.63 2.27
C PHE A 38 11.23 -8.60 1.10
N ALA A 39 10.01 -9.06 0.80
CA ALA A 39 9.76 -9.97 -0.33
C ALA A 39 10.12 -9.36 -1.70
N CYS A 40 10.10 -8.04 -1.84
CA CYS A 40 10.50 -7.35 -3.07
C CYS A 40 11.98 -6.92 -3.08
N SER A 41 12.84 -7.75 -2.51
CA SER A 41 14.29 -7.58 -2.50
C SER A 41 14.88 -7.64 -3.92
N ASP A 42 15.24 -8.84 -4.38
CA ASP A 42 15.94 -9.16 -5.62
C ASP A 42 15.12 -10.13 -6.49
N GLY A 43 15.78 -10.81 -7.44
CA GLY A 43 15.11 -11.57 -8.50
C GLY A 43 14.62 -10.68 -9.65
N SER A 44 14.01 -11.28 -10.67
CA SER A 44 13.60 -10.58 -11.90
C SER A 44 12.61 -9.43 -11.67
N ASN A 45 11.80 -9.52 -10.61
CA ASN A 45 10.78 -8.54 -10.23
C ASN A 45 11.17 -7.69 -9.01
N GLY A 46 12.26 -8.02 -8.32
CA GLY A 46 12.73 -7.31 -7.12
C GLY A 46 13.22 -5.90 -7.38
N LEU A 47 13.14 -5.06 -6.35
CA LEU A 47 13.53 -3.65 -6.44
C LEU A 47 15.03 -3.48 -6.64
N ILE A 48 15.87 -4.27 -5.97
CA ILE A 48 17.33 -4.23 -6.15
C ILE A 48 17.67 -4.44 -7.63
N THR A 49 17.09 -5.46 -8.26
CA THR A 49 17.30 -5.78 -9.68
C THR A 49 16.73 -4.70 -10.59
N LYS A 50 15.50 -4.23 -10.35
CA LYS A 50 14.85 -3.19 -11.16
C LYS A 50 15.63 -1.87 -11.17
N PHE A 51 16.28 -1.56 -10.07
CA PHE A 51 17.15 -0.40 -9.94
C PHE A 51 18.64 -0.71 -10.18
N LYS A 52 18.95 -1.85 -10.82
CA LYS A 52 20.31 -2.25 -11.24
C LYS A 52 21.33 -2.21 -10.09
N GLY A 53 20.93 -2.61 -8.88
CA GLY A 53 21.78 -2.63 -7.68
C GLY A 53 22.03 -1.26 -7.03
N THR A 54 21.45 -0.17 -7.55
CA THR A 54 21.67 1.19 -7.02
C THR A 54 20.88 1.49 -5.75
N VAL A 55 19.99 0.58 -5.33
CA VAL A 55 19.23 0.66 -4.08
C VAL A 55 19.38 -0.65 -3.32
N ASN A 56 19.81 -0.56 -2.07
CA ASN A 56 20.03 -1.71 -1.19
C ASN A 56 19.33 -1.54 0.16
N ASN A 57 18.76 -0.37 0.43
CA ASN A 57 18.00 -0.06 1.64
C ASN A 57 16.87 0.94 1.36
N LEU A 58 15.99 1.13 2.34
CA LEU A 58 14.83 2.03 2.22
C LEU A 58 15.22 3.49 1.95
N SER A 59 16.31 4.00 2.52
CA SER A 59 16.72 5.40 2.28
C SER A 59 17.17 5.62 0.83
N GLN A 60 17.98 4.71 0.28
CA GLN A 60 18.36 4.76 -1.13
C GLN A 60 17.14 4.62 -2.04
N LEU A 61 16.22 3.70 -1.73
CA LEU A 61 14.96 3.56 -2.46
C LEU A 61 14.15 4.86 -2.43
N ARG A 62 14.04 5.55 -1.28
CA ARG A 62 13.36 6.84 -1.15
C ARG A 62 13.90 7.90 -2.10
N THR A 63 15.21 7.92 -2.37
CA THR A 63 15.81 8.85 -3.33
C THR A 63 15.41 8.59 -4.78
N LYS A 64 14.99 7.34 -5.08
CA LYS A 64 14.56 6.92 -6.42
C LYS A 64 13.05 6.99 -6.64
N LEU A 65 12.26 7.33 -5.63
CA LEU A 65 10.81 7.45 -5.74
C LEU A 65 10.39 8.91 -5.86
N LYS A 66 9.23 9.14 -6.49
CA LYS A 66 8.62 10.48 -6.50
C LYS A 66 8.40 11.00 -5.07
N PRO A 67 8.44 12.33 -4.86
CA PRO A 67 8.12 12.92 -3.56
C PRO A 67 6.77 12.42 -3.03
N ASN A 68 6.67 12.24 -1.71
CA ASN A 68 5.47 11.80 -0.99
C ASN A 68 4.97 10.38 -1.33
N VAL A 69 5.75 9.57 -2.07
CA VAL A 69 5.50 8.14 -2.24
C VAL A 69 6.06 7.38 -1.04
N GLN A 70 5.20 6.59 -0.40
CA GLN A 70 5.55 5.73 0.73
C GLN A 70 5.87 4.31 0.27
N VAL A 71 6.37 3.48 1.17
CA VAL A 71 6.46 2.03 0.98
C VAL A 71 5.45 1.34 1.87
N ALA A 72 4.91 0.20 1.41
CA ALA A 72 4.00 -0.61 2.20
C ALA A 72 4.06 -2.08 1.79
N ALA A 73 3.59 -2.94 2.69
CA ALA A 73 3.18 -4.29 2.34
C ALA A 73 1.81 -4.29 1.67
N HIS A 74 1.59 -5.17 0.70
CA HIS A 74 0.32 -5.29 -0.01
C HIS A 74 -0.06 -6.75 -0.25
N LYS A 75 -1.36 -7.07 -0.20
CA LYS A 75 -1.89 -8.42 -0.46
C LYS A 75 -1.46 -9.04 -1.80
N PHE A 76 -1.23 -8.20 -2.82
CA PHE A 76 -0.88 -8.66 -4.17
C PHE A 76 0.59 -9.10 -4.27
N VAL A 77 1.43 -8.68 -3.31
CA VAL A 77 2.74 -9.28 -3.13
C VAL A 77 2.51 -10.55 -2.31
N THR A 78 2.44 -11.71 -2.98
CA THR A 78 2.12 -12.98 -2.33
C THR A 78 3.36 -13.73 -1.83
N SER A 79 4.53 -13.43 -2.40
CA SER A 79 5.79 -14.12 -2.13
C SER A 79 6.99 -13.29 -2.59
N TRP A 80 8.19 -13.78 -2.26
CA TRP A 80 9.45 -13.25 -2.80
C TRP A 80 9.43 -13.22 -4.32
N ASN A 81 10.01 -12.17 -4.93
CA ASN A 81 10.05 -11.97 -6.37
C ASN A 81 8.65 -11.90 -7.05
N SER A 82 7.61 -11.47 -6.32
CA SER A 82 6.26 -11.29 -6.87
C SER A 82 6.26 -10.33 -8.08
N PRO A 83 5.45 -10.58 -9.12
CA PRO A 83 5.27 -9.65 -10.24
C PRO A 83 4.71 -8.28 -9.81
N PHE A 84 4.07 -8.20 -8.64
CA PHE A 84 3.55 -6.96 -8.07
C PHE A 84 4.59 -6.13 -7.30
N CYS A 85 5.85 -6.60 -7.23
CA CYS A 85 6.90 -5.85 -6.57
C CYS A 85 7.16 -4.49 -7.23
N GLY A 86 7.05 -3.42 -6.44
CA GLY A 86 7.16 -2.05 -6.91
C GLY A 86 5.91 -1.50 -7.62
N ALA A 87 4.81 -2.26 -7.66
CA ALA A 87 3.53 -1.73 -8.16
C ALA A 87 3.07 -0.56 -7.28
N CYS A 88 2.52 0.47 -7.91
CA CYS A 88 2.13 1.71 -7.26
C CYS A 88 0.62 1.76 -7.04
N PHE A 89 0.22 2.14 -5.83
CA PHE A 89 -1.15 2.14 -5.37
C PHE A 89 -1.49 3.45 -4.66
N ARG A 90 -2.79 3.70 -4.47
CA ARG A 90 -3.30 4.81 -3.67
C ARG A 90 -4.18 4.26 -2.55
N ALA A 91 -3.86 4.63 -1.31
CA ALA A 91 -4.70 4.40 -0.15
C ALA A 91 -5.49 5.67 0.16
N ARG A 92 -6.83 5.59 0.22
CA ARG A 92 -7.71 6.72 0.55
C ARG A 92 -8.60 6.38 1.71
N ASN A 93 -8.54 7.16 2.78
CA ASN A 93 -9.44 7.04 3.91
C ASN A 93 -10.80 7.65 3.55
N PRO A 94 -11.88 6.86 3.44
CA PRO A 94 -13.19 7.38 3.05
C PRO A 94 -13.79 8.33 4.10
N ARG A 95 -13.34 8.26 5.37
CA ARG A 95 -13.86 9.10 6.47
C ARG A 95 -13.25 10.49 6.51
N THR A 96 -11.98 10.62 6.14
CA THR A 96 -11.25 11.91 6.14
C THR A 96 -11.12 12.48 4.74
N ASN A 97 -11.36 11.66 3.71
CA ASN A 97 -11.08 11.97 2.32
C ASN A 97 -9.60 12.24 2.01
N LEU A 98 -8.71 11.93 2.97
CA LEU A 98 -7.26 12.04 2.80
C LEU A 98 -6.72 10.76 2.14
N TRP A 99 -5.60 10.90 1.44
CA TRP A 99 -4.97 9.80 0.72
C TRP A 99 -3.45 9.93 0.68
N PHE A 100 -2.78 8.80 0.44
CA PHE A 100 -1.36 8.76 0.12
C PHE A 100 -1.10 7.74 -1.00
N ASN A 101 -0.02 7.95 -1.76
CA ASN A 101 0.47 6.98 -2.74
C ASN A 101 1.58 6.13 -2.12
N PHE A 102 1.66 4.86 -2.49
CA PHE A 102 2.72 3.97 -2.05
C PHE A 102 3.11 2.97 -3.13
N ILE A 103 4.30 2.40 -3.00
CA ILE A 103 4.69 1.19 -3.74
C ILE A 103 4.63 -0.04 -2.83
N ALA A 104 4.23 -1.18 -3.39
CA ALA A 104 4.25 -2.45 -2.68
C ALA A 104 5.66 -3.04 -2.66
N ILE A 105 6.19 -3.27 -1.45
CA ILE A 105 7.56 -3.80 -1.26
C ILE A 105 7.58 -5.13 -0.50
N ASP A 106 6.45 -5.54 0.09
CA ASP A 106 6.40 -6.76 0.90
C ASP A 106 5.01 -7.39 0.95
N VAL A 107 4.94 -8.60 1.48
CA VAL A 107 3.72 -9.38 1.68
C VAL A 107 2.93 -8.85 2.87
N ALA A 108 1.66 -8.49 2.67
CA ALA A 108 0.74 -8.25 3.78
C ALA A 108 0.12 -9.57 4.27
N ARG A 109 0.70 -10.19 5.30
CA ARG A 109 0.24 -11.49 5.85
C ARG A 109 -0.81 -11.30 6.94
N ASP A 110 -2.07 -11.12 6.54
CA ASP A 110 -3.16 -10.96 7.52
C ASP A 110 -4.49 -11.63 7.13
N GLY A 111 -4.52 -12.40 6.02
CA GLY A 111 -5.70 -13.18 5.58
C GLY A 111 -6.91 -12.36 5.10
N VAL A 112 -6.96 -11.06 5.42
CA VAL A 112 -7.89 -10.06 4.88
C VAL A 112 -7.19 -9.15 3.89
N GLU A 113 -7.96 -8.53 3.02
CA GLU A 113 -7.58 -7.39 2.18
C GLU A 113 -6.76 -6.36 3.01
N THR A 114 -5.42 -6.33 2.92
CA THR A 114 -4.58 -5.55 3.86
C THR A 114 -3.45 -4.77 3.18
N VAL A 115 -3.21 -3.57 3.71
CA VAL A 115 -2.04 -2.71 3.45
C VAL A 115 -1.34 -2.41 4.78
N ILE A 116 -0.04 -2.65 4.87
CA ILE A 116 0.78 -2.33 6.06
C ILE A 116 1.77 -1.24 5.67
N ALA A 117 1.52 -0.01 6.10
CA ALA A 117 2.32 1.14 5.71
C ALA A 117 3.24 1.62 6.85
N SER A 118 4.02 2.67 6.60
CA SER A 118 4.78 3.33 7.66
C SER A 118 3.87 4.10 8.63
N PRO A 119 4.31 4.38 9.88
CA PRO A 119 3.56 5.20 10.82
C PRO A 119 3.23 6.60 10.26
N GLU A 120 4.14 7.19 9.48
CA GLU A 120 3.95 8.52 8.88
C GLU A 120 2.88 8.49 7.79
N ALA A 121 2.87 7.44 6.96
CA ALA A 121 1.84 7.23 5.94
C ALA A 121 0.46 7.04 6.60
N PHE A 122 0.39 6.21 7.64
CA PHE A 122 -0.83 6.00 8.40
C PHE A 122 -1.35 7.29 9.04
N ALA A 123 -0.46 8.04 9.70
CA ALA A 123 -0.80 9.32 10.32
C ALA A 123 -1.30 10.35 9.31
N SER A 124 -0.78 10.36 8.08
CA SER A 124 -1.19 11.32 7.03
C SER A 124 -2.67 11.20 6.61
N VAL A 125 -3.29 10.05 6.86
CA VAL A 125 -4.70 9.80 6.52
C VAL A 125 -5.59 9.54 7.73
N SER A 126 -5.01 9.35 8.91
CA SER A 126 -5.71 9.28 10.18
C SER A 126 -6.06 10.69 10.66
N LYS A 127 -7.21 10.88 11.32
CA LYS A 127 -7.51 12.19 11.95
C LYS A 127 -6.46 12.48 13.02
N SER A 128 -6.19 13.76 13.26
CA SER A 128 -5.15 14.32 14.15
C SER A 128 -5.26 13.99 15.65
N GLY A 129 -5.74 12.80 16.03
CA GLY A 129 -5.88 12.33 17.41
C GLY A 129 -5.43 10.89 17.65
N CYS A 130 -4.78 10.22 16.70
CA CYS A 130 -4.29 8.85 16.88
C CYS A 130 -2.79 8.77 16.55
N THR A 131 -1.95 9.18 17.50
CA THR A 131 -0.55 8.74 17.58
C THR A 131 -0.48 7.57 18.57
N PRO A 132 0.14 6.45 18.19
CA PRO A 132 0.67 5.53 19.20
C PRO A 132 2.20 5.44 19.10
N GLN A 133 2.89 6.00 20.10
CA GLN A 133 3.94 5.26 20.81
C GLN A 133 3.16 4.39 21.83
N GLU A 134 3.42 3.11 22.10
CA GLU A 134 4.70 2.43 22.25
C GLU A 134 4.47 0.89 22.39
N LYS A 135 5.31 0.09 21.71
CA LYS A 135 5.91 -1.21 22.13
C LYS A 135 5.02 -2.41 22.53
N ASN A 136 4.84 -3.31 21.54
CA ASN A 136 4.48 -4.74 21.64
C ASN A 136 3.00 -5.07 22.00
N PRO A 137 2.43 -6.16 21.48
CA PRO A 137 1.23 -6.13 20.66
C PRO A 137 0.08 -6.77 21.44
N SER A 138 -1.08 -6.91 20.80
CA SER A 138 -2.28 -7.55 21.35
C SER A 138 -3.16 -6.62 22.17
N ALA A 139 -4.23 -6.18 21.51
CA ALA A 139 -5.52 -5.87 22.09
C ALA A 139 -5.57 -4.81 23.22
N LEU A 140 -5.92 -3.58 22.84
CA LEU A 140 -6.68 -2.66 23.71
C LEU A 140 -7.68 -1.97 22.79
N LYS A 141 -8.97 -2.33 22.76
CA LYS A 141 -10.00 -2.31 23.82
C LYS A 141 -10.24 -0.90 24.38
N ARG A 142 -11.06 -0.19 23.60
CA ARG A 142 -12.17 0.70 24.00
C ARG A 142 -11.86 2.21 24.02
N ILE A 143 -11.86 2.81 22.83
CA ILE A 143 -12.36 4.16 22.58
C ILE A 143 -13.15 4.10 21.27
N HIS A 144 -14.40 4.59 21.28
CA HIS A 144 -15.36 4.54 20.17
C HIS A 144 -14.83 5.25 18.90
N VAL A 145 -13.97 4.55 18.16
CA VAL A 145 -13.94 4.60 16.72
C VAL A 145 -14.98 3.56 16.29
N VAL A 146 -15.67 3.75 15.17
CA VAL A 146 -16.31 2.58 14.53
C VAL A 146 -15.18 2.00 13.67
N GLU A 147 -14.09 1.38 14.13
CA GLU A 147 -13.85 0.25 15.05
C GLU A 147 -14.86 -0.88 14.96
N THR A 148 -14.77 -1.60 13.85
CA THR A 148 -14.68 -3.04 13.96
C THR A 148 -13.18 -3.39 14.04
N ASN A 149 -12.65 -3.53 15.26
CA ASN A 149 -11.35 -4.14 15.58
C ASN A 149 -10.04 -3.44 15.11
N GLY A 150 -9.84 -2.13 15.35
CA GLY A 150 -8.53 -1.49 15.11
C GLY A 150 -8.09 -1.37 13.64
N VAL A 151 -9.05 -1.35 12.73
CA VAL A 151 -8.83 -1.52 11.28
C VAL A 151 -9.53 -0.40 10.49
N LEU A 152 -8.76 0.31 9.65
CA LEU A 152 -9.31 1.29 8.72
C LEU A 152 -9.60 0.62 7.37
N HIS A 153 -10.88 0.54 7.01
CA HIS A 153 -11.32 -0.01 5.73
C HIS A 153 -11.23 1.05 4.61
N LEU A 154 -10.46 0.79 3.56
CA LEU A 154 -10.19 1.65 2.42
C LEU A 154 -10.78 1.03 1.14
N PRO A 155 -11.56 1.75 0.34
CA PRO A 155 -11.89 1.27 -1.00
C PRO A 155 -10.65 1.36 -1.90
N GLU A 156 -10.29 0.27 -2.58
CA GLU A 156 -9.24 0.26 -3.60
C GLU A 156 -9.70 1.13 -4.80
N ALA A 157 -8.92 2.15 -5.17
CA ALA A 157 -9.24 3.00 -6.31
C ALA A 157 -8.90 2.26 -7.61
N THR A 158 -9.93 1.87 -8.37
CA THR A 158 -9.85 1.17 -9.65
C THR A 158 -9.37 2.07 -10.81
N ASP A 159 -8.25 2.77 -10.64
CA ASP A 159 -7.52 3.30 -11.79
C ASP A 159 -6.61 2.19 -12.31
N LYS A 160 -6.64 1.95 -13.62
CA LYS A 160 -6.26 0.67 -14.24
C LYS A 160 -4.88 0.19 -13.78
N LEU A 161 -4.88 -1.03 -13.24
CA LEU A 161 -3.74 -1.85 -12.86
C LEU A 161 -2.88 -2.18 -14.09
N GLN A 162 -2.09 -1.23 -14.57
CA GLN A 162 -0.82 -1.54 -15.22
C GLN A 162 0.28 -1.18 -14.22
N PRO A 163 1.30 -2.03 -14.01
CA PRO A 163 2.39 -1.77 -13.08
C PRO A 163 3.21 -0.57 -13.56
N ARG A 164 2.77 0.65 -13.24
CA ARG A 164 3.59 1.84 -13.41
C ARG A 164 4.51 1.94 -12.21
N LEU A 165 5.80 1.91 -12.49
CA LEU A 165 6.84 2.13 -11.50
C LEU A 165 6.80 3.61 -11.10
N CYS A 166 6.67 3.91 -9.82
CA CYS A 166 6.59 5.28 -9.29
C CYS A 166 7.98 5.96 -9.19
N ILE A 167 8.78 5.83 -10.24
CA ILE A 167 10.11 6.44 -10.42
C ILE A 167 9.93 7.84 -11.04
N PRO A 168 10.79 8.84 -10.74
CA PRO A 168 10.92 10.03 -11.58
C PRO A 168 11.23 9.64 -13.04
N ALA A 169 10.79 10.49 -13.97
CA ALA A 169 11.09 10.30 -15.39
C ALA A 169 12.61 10.36 -15.65
#